data_AF-A0A522M5D3-F1
#
_entry.id   AF-A0A522M5D3-F1
#
_cell.length_a   1.000
_cell.length_b   1.000
_cell.length_c   1.000
_cell.angle_alpha   90.00
_cell.angle_beta   90.00
_cell.angle_gamma   90.00
#
_symmetry.space_group_name_H-M   'P 1'
#
loop_
_entity.id
_entity.type
_entity.pdbx_description
1 polymer ?
#
loop_
_entity_poly.entity_id
_entity_poly.type
_entity_poly.pdbx_seq_one_letter_code
_entity_poly.pdbx_strand_id
1 'polypeptide(L)'
;ELGQGLAAFAQEMGPAWRSTTVVVISEFGRTFRQNGNHGTDHGHGTVYWVLGGGVRGGRIAGEQVRVEQATLFQNRDYPVKNEYRALLAGLFQRQFGLNASQLNQVFADIAPRDLTLV
;
A
#
# COMPACT_ATOMS: atom_id res chain seq x y z
N GLU A 1 -1.03 16.45 10.21
CA GLU A 1 0.34 16.23 9.70
C GLU A 1 0.40 15.45 8.38
N LEU A 2 0.56 14.11 8.35
CA LEU A 2 0.86 13.38 7.10
C LEU A 2 -0.12 13.67 5.94
N GLY A 3 -1.42 13.55 6.18
CA GLY A 3 -2.43 13.80 5.14
C GLY A 3 -2.42 15.24 4.61
N GLN A 4 -2.18 16.23 5.47
CA GLN A 4 -2.05 17.63 5.06
C GLN A 4 -0.78 17.84 4.23
N GLY A 5 0.33 17.21 4.62
CA GLY A 5 1.58 17.25 3.85
C GLY A 5 1.43 16.65 2.46
N LEU A 6 0.74 15.51 2.33
CA LEU A 6 0.45 14.88 1.04
C LEU A 6 -0.47 15.74 0.17
N ALA A 7 -1.47 16.40 0.77
CA ALA A 7 -2.35 17.31 0.06
C ALA A 7 -1.60 18.55 -0.46
N ALA A 8 -0.75 19.15 0.37
CA ALA A 8 0.11 20.27 -0.03
C ALA A 8 1.10 19.85 -1.13
N PHE A 9 1.74 18.68 -1.00
CA PHE A 9 2.62 18.14 -2.04
C PHE A 9 1.90 17.98 -3.39
N ALA A 10 0.69 17.42 -3.39
CA ALA A 10 -0.11 17.27 -4.59
C ALA A 10 -0.47 18.63 -5.22
N GLN A 11 -0.77 19.64 -4.40
CA GLN A 11 -1.07 21.00 -4.86
C GLN A 11 0.16 21.66 -5.51
N GLU A 12 1.31 21.61 -4.85
CA GLU A 12 2.56 22.24 -5.33
C GLU A 12 3.11 21.58 -6.60
N MET A 13 2.86 20.29 -6.81
CA MET A 13 3.23 19.59 -8.05
C MET A 13 2.48 20.11 -9.29
N GLY A 14 1.33 20.77 -9.10
CA GLY A 14 0.54 21.36 -10.18
C GLY A 14 0.28 20.36 -11.33
N PRO A 15 0.55 20.73 -12.60
CA PRO A 15 0.33 19.86 -13.75
C PRO A 15 1.04 18.50 -13.69
N ALA A 16 2.19 18.42 -13.00
CA ALA A 16 2.98 17.18 -12.90
C ALA A 16 2.31 16.13 -12.00
N TRP A 17 1.38 16.53 -11.13
CA TRP A 17 0.60 15.59 -10.31
C TRP A 17 -0.18 14.58 -11.16
N ARG A 18 -0.61 14.97 -12.38
CA ARG A 18 -1.33 14.08 -13.32
C ARG A 18 -0.56 12.82 -13.71
N SER A 19 0.77 12.88 -13.72
CA SER A 19 1.66 11.75 -14.03
C SER A 19 2.50 11.30 -12.84
N THR A 20 2.11 11.69 -11.62
CA THR A 20 2.80 11.31 -10.39
C THR A 20 1.97 10.27 -9.63
N THR A 21 2.63 9.20 -9.20
CA THR A 21 2.08 8.23 -8.24
C THR A 21 2.95 8.25 -6.99
N VAL A 22 2.32 8.49 -5.85
CA VAL A 22 2.93 8.42 -4.52
C VAL A 22 2.39 7.18 -3.82
N VAL A 23 3.30 6.40 -3.23
CA VAL A 23 2.97 5.25 -2.40
C VAL A 23 3.53 5.50 -1.00
N VAL A 24 2.65 5.54 0.00
CA VAL A 24 3.04 5.62 1.40
C VAL A 24 3.09 4.22 1.99
N ILE A 25 4.26 3.87 2.52
CA ILE A 25 4.56 2.54 3.05
C ILE A 25 5.05 2.71 4.49
N SER A 26 4.64 1.79 5.35
CA SER A 26 5.18 1.63 6.70
C SER A 26 5.79 0.24 6.83
N GLU A 27 6.90 0.13 7.56
CA GLU A 27 7.55 -1.16 7.85
C GLU A 27 6.72 -2.02 8.83
N PHE A 28 5.87 -1.38 9.65
CA PHE A 28 4.98 -2.05 10.59
C PHE A 28 3.53 -1.57 10.45
N GLY A 29 2.60 -2.47 10.76
CA GLY A 29 1.20 -2.16 11.05
C GLY A 29 1.00 -1.79 12.52
N ARG A 30 -0.26 -1.66 12.92
CA ARG A 30 -0.66 -1.44 14.32
C ARG A 30 -1.60 -2.55 14.78
N THR A 31 -1.51 -2.94 16.05
CA THR A 31 -2.48 -3.87 16.62
C THR A 31 -3.89 -3.27 16.61
N PHE A 32 -4.90 -4.11 16.35
CA PHE A 32 -6.31 -3.75 16.55
C PHE A 32 -6.75 -3.93 18.00
N ARG A 33 -6.00 -4.73 18.78
CA ARG A 33 -6.18 -4.83 20.22
C ARG A 33 -5.42 -3.72 20.93
N GLN A 34 -6.06 -3.13 21.93
CA GLN A 34 -5.46 -2.14 22.82
C GLN A 34 -4.37 -2.80 23.68
N ASN A 35 -3.25 -2.11 23.88
CA ASN A 35 -2.20 -2.55 24.79
C ASN A 35 -2.44 -2.08 26.23
N GLY A 36 -1.58 -2.48 27.17
CA GLY A 36 -1.72 -2.16 28.59
C GLY A 36 -1.65 -0.66 28.93
N ASN A 37 -1.15 0.17 28.01
CA ASN A 37 -1.03 1.62 28.17
C ASN A 37 -2.14 2.38 27.44
N HIS A 38 -3.25 1.72 27.14
CA HIS A 38 -4.38 2.26 26.39
C HIS A 38 -4.09 2.67 24.94
N GLY A 39 -2.94 2.28 24.37
CA GLY A 39 -2.53 2.54 22.99
C GLY A 39 -2.60 1.28 22.12
N THR A 40 -1.78 1.25 21.06
CA THR A 40 -1.57 0.09 20.18
C THR A 40 -0.10 -0.30 20.19
N ASP A 41 0.22 -1.55 19.82
CA ASP A 41 1.60 -1.99 19.61
C ASP A 41 1.94 -2.03 18.11
N HIS A 42 3.19 -2.39 17.80
CA HIS A 42 3.59 -2.75 16.45
C HIS A 42 2.84 -4.02 16.03
N GLY A 43 2.27 -3.99 14.83
CA GLY A 43 1.57 -5.12 14.22
C GLY A 43 2.14 -5.46 12.84
N HIS A 44 1.59 -6.50 12.22
CA HIS A 44 2.11 -7.03 10.96
C HIS A 44 1.44 -6.42 9.73
N GLY A 45 0.12 -6.59 9.57
CA GLY A 45 -0.62 -6.05 8.44
C GLY A 45 -0.83 -4.54 8.53
N THR A 46 -0.63 -3.86 7.41
CA THR A 46 -0.85 -2.42 7.27
C THR A 46 -1.60 -2.10 5.97
N VAL A 47 -1.93 -0.83 5.78
CA VAL A 47 -2.46 -0.30 4.51
C VAL A 47 -1.37 0.49 3.79
N TYR A 48 -1.29 0.33 2.48
CA TYR A 48 -0.50 1.22 1.63
C TYR A 48 -1.42 2.27 1.04
N TRP A 49 -1.05 3.54 1.18
CA TRP A 49 -1.82 4.62 0.56
C TRP A 49 -1.20 4.90 -0.79
N VAL A 50 -2.02 4.80 -1.83
CA VAL A 50 -1.61 5.07 -3.21
C VAL A 50 -2.44 6.25 -3.70
N LEU A 51 -1.76 7.31 -4.09
CA LEU A 51 -2.38 8.56 -4.51
C LEU A 51 -1.59 9.20 -5.65
N GLY A 52 -2.29 9.93 -6.51
CA GLY A 52 -1.72 10.45 -7.75
C GLY A 52 -2.82 10.91 -8.68
N GLY A 53 -2.50 11.80 -9.62
CA GLY A 53 -3.50 12.30 -10.56
C GLY A 53 -3.99 11.26 -11.56
N GLY A 54 -3.18 10.22 -11.83
CA GLY A 54 -3.55 9.06 -12.66
C GLY A 54 -4.04 7.84 -11.87
N VAL A 55 -4.08 7.92 -10.53
CA VAL A 55 -4.46 6.77 -9.69
C VAL A 55 -5.98 6.58 -9.71
N ARG A 56 -6.43 5.35 -9.95
CA ARG A 56 -7.83 4.91 -9.85
C ARG A 56 -8.26 4.75 -8.38
N GLY A 57 -8.28 5.88 -7.67
CA GLY A 57 -8.56 5.98 -6.24
C GLY A 57 -10.04 5.80 -5.87
N GLY A 58 -10.38 6.19 -4.64
CA GLY A 58 -11.76 6.09 -4.11
C GLY A 58 -12.19 4.68 -3.72
N ARG A 59 -11.25 3.74 -3.61
CA ARG A 59 -11.51 2.33 -3.30
C ARG A 59 -10.41 1.71 -2.45
N ILE A 60 -10.75 0.64 -1.76
CA ILE A 60 -9.78 -0.29 -1.19
C ILE A 60 -9.45 -1.35 -2.26
N ALA A 61 -8.17 -1.62 -2.47
CA ALA A 61 -7.69 -2.60 -3.44
C ALA A 61 -7.00 -3.77 -2.73
N GLY A 62 -7.01 -4.93 -3.38
CA GLY A 62 -6.45 -6.17 -2.83
C GLY A 62 -7.44 -6.93 -1.96
N GLU A 63 -6.96 -8.05 -1.42
CA GLU A 63 -7.75 -8.91 -0.55
C GLU A 63 -8.08 -8.20 0.77
N GLN A 64 -9.30 -8.40 1.26
CA GLN A 64 -9.77 -7.89 2.54
C GLN A 64 -10.37 -9.02 3.35
N VAL A 65 -10.16 -8.98 4.66
CA VAL A 65 -10.88 -9.80 5.63
C VAL A 65 -11.72 -8.91 6.53
N ARG A 66 -12.82 -9.45 7.05
CA ARG A 66 -13.58 -8.81 8.12
C ARG A 66 -12.65 -8.57 9.31
N VAL A 67 -12.80 -7.44 9.99
CA VAL A 67 -12.03 -7.14 11.21
C VAL A 67 -12.77 -7.73 12.40
N GLU A 68 -12.35 -8.91 12.85
CA GLU A 68 -12.93 -9.59 14.01
C GLU A 68 -11.94 -10.57 14.65
N GLN A 69 -12.21 -10.99 15.88
CA GLN A 69 -11.33 -11.88 16.64
C GLN A 69 -10.87 -13.13 15.86
N ALA A 70 -11.77 -13.75 15.09
CA ALA A 70 -11.49 -14.98 14.37
C ALA A 70 -10.57 -14.79 13.14
N THR A 71 -10.50 -13.58 12.59
CA THR A 71 -9.75 -13.28 11.36
C THR A 71 -8.48 -12.48 11.60
N LEU A 72 -8.34 -11.89 12.79
CA LEU A 72 -7.10 -11.22 13.20
C LEU A 72 -5.97 -12.23 13.37
N PHE A 73 -4.81 -11.90 12.85
CA PHE A 73 -3.59 -12.66 13.09
C PHE A 73 -3.26 -12.62 14.59
N GLN A 74 -3.13 -13.81 15.19
CA GLN A 74 -2.93 -13.99 16.62
C GLN A 74 -3.98 -13.26 17.49
N ASN A 75 -5.19 -13.03 16.96
CA ASN A 75 -6.24 -12.23 17.61
C ASN A 75 -5.80 -10.78 17.97
N ARG A 76 -4.78 -10.24 17.29
CA ARG A 76 -4.19 -8.94 17.61
C ARG A 76 -4.03 -8.02 16.41
N ASP A 77 -3.58 -8.56 15.28
CA ASP A 77 -3.19 -7.77 14.10
C ASP A 77 -4.09 -8.03 12.91
N TYR A 78 -4.14 -7.07 11.98
CA TYR A 78 -4.60 -7.39 10.64
C TYR A 78 -3.61 -8.38 9.98
N PRO A 79 -4.06 -9.45 9.33
CA PRO A 79 -3.16 -10.37 8.65
C PRO A 79 -2.46 -9.69 7.46
N VAL A 80 -1.22 -10.06 7.18
CA VAL A 80 -0.52 -9.61 5.96
C VAL A 80 -1.17 -10.29 4.76
N LYS A 81 -1.81 -9.50 3.89
CA LYS A 81 -2.53 -9.97 2.69
C LYS A 81 -1.90 -9.54 1.37
N ASN A 82 -0.88 -8.71 1.45
CA ASN A 82 -0.16 -8.20 0.29
C ASN A 82 1.34 -8.37 0.53
N GLU A 83 2.00 -8.95 -0.46
CA GLU A 83 3.44 -8.87 -0.59
C GLU A 83 3.75 -7.54 -1.30
N TYR A 84 4.57 -6.68 -0.68
CA TYR A 84 4.74 -5.30 -1.13
C TYR A 84 5.51 -5.19 -2.45
N ARG A 85 6.47 -6.09 -2.70
CA ARG A 85 7.21 -6.14 -3.97
C ARG A 85 6.26 -6.54 -5.09
N ALA A 86 5.33 -7.46 -4.86
CA ALA A 86 4.34 -7.86 -5.87
C ALA A 86 3.43 -6.69 -6.26
N LEU A 87 2.99 -5.89 -5.29
CA LEU A 87 2.23 -4.66 -5.55
C LEU A 87 3.06 -3.65 -6.35
N LEU A 88 4.28 -3.35 -5.89
CA LEU A 88 5.16 -2.39 -6.56
C LEU A 88 5.55 -2.86 -7.96
N ALA A 89 5.77 -4.16 -8.17
CA ALA A 89 6.02 -4.76 -9.47
C ALA A 89 4.83 -4.56 -10.41
N GLY A 90 3.60 -4.80 -9.96
CA GLY A 90 2.39 -4.54 -10.75
C GLY A 90 2.23 -3.06 -11.10
N LEU A 91 2.53 -2.17 -10.15
CA LEU A 91 2.52 -0.73 -10.40
C LEU A 91 3.59 -0.32 -11.42
N PHE A 92 4.83 -0.82 -11.29
CA PHE A 92 5.94 -0.49 -12.18
C PHE A 92 5.72 -1.04 -13.59
N GLN A 93 5.13 -2.24 -13.69
CA GLN A 93 4.70 -2.82 -14.96
C GLN A 93 3.78 -1.88 -15.73
N ARG A 94 2.75 -1.34 -15.07
CA ARG A 94 1.78 -0.43 -15.69
C ARG A 94 2.36 0.97 -15.95
N GLN A 95 3.04 1.54 -14.96
CA GLN A 95 3.52 2.93 -14.99
C GLN A 95 4.67 3.12 -15.98
N PHE A 96 5.60 2.16 -16.05
CA PHE A 96 6.81 2.26 -16.84
C PHE A 96 6.86 1.29 -18.04
N GLY A 97 5.83 0.44 -18.20
CA GLY A 97 5.78 -0.52 -19.31
C GLY A 97 6.82 -1.64 -19.19
N LEU A 98 7.29 -1.97 -17.99
CA LEU A 98 8.32 -2.98 -17.80
C LEU A 98 7.80 -4.38 -18.16
N ASN A 99 8.58 -5.13 -18.92
CA ASN A 99 8.29 -6.54 -19.20
C ASN A 99 8.74 -7.46 -18.04
N ALA A 100 8.41 -8.75 -18.13
CA ALA A 100 8.71 -9.72 -17.07
C ALA A 100 10.21 -9.83 -16.74
N SER A 101 11.09 -9.78 -17.74
CA SER A 101 12.54 -9.85 -17.51
C SER A 101 13.05 -8.62 -16.76
N GLN A 102 12.56 -7.43 -17.11
CA GLN A 102 12.93 -6.18 -16.44
C GLN A 102 12.39 -6.14 -15.01
N LEU A 103 11.15 -6.59 -14.80
CA LEU A 103 10.57 -6.69 -13.47
C LEU A 103 11.36 -7.66 -12.59
N ASN A 104 11.83 -8.79 -13.13
CA ASN A 104 12.64 -9.74 -12.37
C ASN A 104 14.02 -9.19 -11.97
N GLN A 105 14.55 -8.19 -12.69
CA GLN A 105 15.79 -7.50 -12.28
C GLN A 105 15.57 -6.59 -11.07
N VAL A 106 14.36 -6.03 -10.90
CA VAL A 106 14.03 -5.11 -9.80
C VAL A 106 13.43 -5.86 -8.61
N PHE A 107 12.53 -6.80 -8.89
CA PHE A 107 11.78 -7.61 -7.92
C PHE A 107 12.01 -9.09 -8.25
N ALA A 108 13.21 -9.59 -7.93
CA ALA A 108 13.60 -10.96 -8.19
C ALA A 108 12.61 -11.97 -7.57
N ASP A 109 12.22 -12.96 -8.38
CA ASP A 109 11.34 -14.08 -8.00
C ASP A 109 9.95 -13.65 -7.49
N ILE A 110 9.46 -12.49 -7.95
CA ILE A 110 8.15 -11.97 -7.58
C ILE A 110 7.24 -11.88 -8.81
N ALA A 111 6.08 -12.55 -8.71
CA ALA A 111 5.00 -12.37 -9.66
C ALA A 111 4.31 -11.00 -9.41
N PRO A 112 4.21 -10.12 -10.43
CA PRO A 112 3.49 -8.86 -10.29
C PRO A 112 2.03 -9.07 -9.95
N ARG A 113 1.49 -8.26 -9.03
CA ARG A 113 0.06 -8.24 -8.72
C ARG A 113 -0.56 -6.98 -9.31
N ASP A 114 -1.33 -7.15 -10.38
CA ASP A 114 -2.10 -6.04 -10.96
C ASP A 114 -3.36 -5.76 -10.12
N LEU A 115 -3.31 -4.67 -9.36
CA LEU A 115 -4.42 -4.16 -8.58
C LEU A 115 -5.15 -3.02 -9.30
N THR A 116 -4.90 -2.80 -10.60
CA THR A 116 -5.49 -1.73 -11.43
C THR A 116 -5.46 -0.37 -10.73
N LEU A 117 -4.30 -0.03 -10.16
CA LEU A 117 -4.09 1.20 -9.37
C LEU A 117 -3.91 2.43 -10.28
N VAL A 118 -3.32 2.23 -11.45
CA VAL A 118 -3.11 3.21 -12.52
C VAL A 118 -3.64 2.66 -13.84
#